data_AF-A0A944C220-F1
#
_entry.id   AF-A0A944C220-F1
#
_cell.length_a   1.000
_cell.length_b   1.000
_cell.length_c   1.000
_cell.angle_alpha   90.00
_cell.angle_beta   90.00
_cell.angle_gamma   90.00
#
_symmetry.space_group_name_H-M   'P 1'
#
loop_
_entity.id
_entity.type
_entity.pdbx_description
1 polymer ?
#
loop_
_entity_poly.entity_id
_entity_poly.type
_entity_poly.pdbx_seq_one_letter_code
_entity_poly.pdbx_strand_id
1 'polypeptide(L)'
;AVAACSPSLWMQGWKEYYEAHPAKAKYIYMSLGKKEEKTNKMPFKLVGDICRRQHQRHIAEVGEDHCHLQWHEGDHFTDSELRKAKGFVWCITKTTFHTDSTDSTRKM
;
A
#
# COMPACT_ATOMS: atom_id res chain seq x y z
N ALA A 1 -2.35 10.93 1.77
CA ALA A 1 -1.77 9.58 1.97
C ALA A 1 -2.91 8.57 2.03
N VAL A 2 -2.65 7.29 1.77
CA VAL A 2 -3.63 6.19 1.90
C VAL A 2 -2.99 5.00 2.60
N ALA A 3 -3.76 4.31 3.45
CA ALA A 3 -3.38 3.04 4.08
C ALA A 3 -4.36 1.94 3.68
N ALA A 4 -3.88 0.96 2.92
CA ALA A 4 -4.61 -0.23 2.51
C ALA A 4 -4.19 -1.42 3.38
N CYS A 5 -5.02 -1.80 4.35
CA CYS A 5 -4.74 -2.90 5.27
C CYS A 5 -5.55 -4.13 4.90
N SER A 6 -4.86 -5.19 4.45
CA SER A 6 -5.47 -6.39 3.84
C SER A 6 -6.45 -6.06 2.71
N PRO A 7 -6.01 -5.33 1.67
CA PRO A 7 -6.90 -4.92 0.59
C PRO A 7 -7.38 -6.12 -0.24
N SER A 8 -8.64 -6.07 -0.68
CA SER A 8 -9.26 -7.12 -1.50
C SER A 8 -8.88 -7.00 -2.98
N LEU A 9 -7.58 -7.05 -3.29
CA LEU A 9 -7.05 -6.86 -4.64
C LEU A 9 -7.37 -8.02 -5.62
N TRP A 10 -7.94 -9.10 -5.11
CA TRP A 10 -8.37 -10.28 -5.88
C TRP A 10 -9.76 -10.09 -6.52
N MET A 11 -10.46 -9.00 -6.21
CA MET A 11 -11.79 -8.74 -6.75
C MET A 11 -11.77 -8.67 -8.29
N GLN A 12 -12.85 -9.17 -8.91
CA GLN A 12 -12.99 -9.18 -10.36
C GLN A 12 -12.88 -7.76 -10.94
N GLY A 13 -12.15 -7.60 -12.04
CA GLY A 13 -11.94 -6.31 -12.70
C GLY A 13 -10.89 -5.42 -12.05
N TRP A 14 -10.28 -5.83 -10.92
CA TRP A 14 -9.29 -5.01 -10.24
C TRP A 14 -8.08 -4.73 -11.12
N LYS A 15 -7.60 -5.73 -11.87
CA LYS A 15 -6.42 -5.60 -12.72
C LYS A 15 -6.61 -4.51 -13.76
N GLU A 16 -7.70 -4.60 -14.51
CA GLU A 16 -8.08 -3.66 -15.55
C GLU A 16 -8.30 -2.26 -14.96
N TYR A 17 -8.94 -2.19 -13.79
CA TYR A 17 -9.14 -0.93 -13.09
C TYR A 17 -7.82 -0.29 -12.69
N TYR A 18 -6.93 -1.00 -11.98
CA TYR A 18 -5.70 -0.37 -11.52
C TYR A 18 -4.81 -0.02 -12.72
N GLU A 19 -4.73 -0.84 -13.78
CA GLU A 19 -4.05 -0.54 -15.07
C GLU A 19 -4.51 0.76 -15.73
N ALA A 20 -5.81 1.05 -15.75
CA ALA A 20 -6.34 2.28 -16.33
C ALA A 20 -6.25 3.52 -15.41
N HIS A 21 -6.01 3.32 -14.10
CA HIS A 21 -6.09 4.40 -13.11
C HIS A 21 -4.80 4.51 -12.28
N PRO A 22 -3.90 5.46 -12.60
CA PRO A 22 -2.72 5.74 -11.79
C PRO A 22 -3.08 6.12 -10.34
N ALA A 23 -2.14 5.89 -9.43
CA ALA A 23 -2.34 6.29 -8.04
C ALA A 23 -2.56 7.81 -7.92
N LYS A 24 -3.63 8.19 -7.20
CA LYS A 24 -3.93 9.60 -6.89
C LYS A 24 -3.30 10.08 -5.58
N ALA A 25 -2.83 9.14 -4.75
CA ALA A 25 -2.21 9.46 -3.47
C ALA A 25 -0.69 9.50 -3.63
N LYS A 26 -0.06 10.58 -3.14
CA LYS A 26 1.41 10.68 -3.10
C LYS A 26 2.06 9.60 -2.22
N TYR A 27 1.47 9.32 -1.05
CA TYR A 27 2.01 8.35 -0.08
C TYR A 27 1.06 7.16 0.07
N ILE A 28 1.57 5.94 -0.10
CA ILE A 28 0.79 4.71 -0.17
C ILE A 28 1.39 3.66 0.78
N TYR A 29 0.62 3.30 1.82
CA TYR A 29 0.92 2.17 2.69
C TYR A 29 0.03 0.99 2.32
N MET A 30 0.63 -0.19 2.20
CA MET A 30 -0.04 -1.47 2.01
C MET A 30 0.39 -2.44 3.11
N SER A 31 -0.52 -3.31 3.53
CA SER A 31 -0.16 -4.42 4.40
C SER A 31 -0.98 -5.68 4.15
N LEU A 32 -0.38 -6.82 4.47
CA LEU A 32 -1.00 -8.15 4.31
C LEU A 32 -0.51 -9.11 5.40
N GLY A 33 -1.35 -10.06 5.78
CA GLY A 33 -1.02 -11.12 6.71
C GLY A 33 -0.27 -12.23 5.97
N LYS A 34 0.82 -12.75 6.54
CA LYS A 34 1.64 -13.80 5.91
C LYS A 34 0.88 -15.08 5.62
N LYS A 35 -0.21 -15.36 6.33
CA LYS A 35 -1.08 -16.52 6.05
C LYS A 35 -2.11 -16.25 4.96
N GLU A 36 -2.38 -14.99 4.60
CA GLU A 36 -3.35 -14.65 3.54
C GLU A 36 -2.90 -15.18 2.18
N GLU A 37 -1.60 -15.14 1.89
CA GLU A 37 -1.04 -15.69 0.64
C GLU A 37 -0.84 -17.22 0.65
N LYS A 38 -1.05 -17.87 1.81
CA LYS A 38 -0.91 -19.33 1.98
C LYS A 38 -2.23 -20.08 1.81
N THR A 39 -3.32 -19.36 1.50
CA THR A 39 -4.62 -19.97 1.26
C THR A 39 -4.65 -20.70 -0.09
N ASN A 40 -5.25 -21.89 -0.09
CA ASN A 40 -5.51 -22.65 -1.32
C ASN A 40 -6.84 -22.27 -1.98
N LYS A 41 -7.61 -21.36 -1.36
CA LYS A 41 -8.89 -20.92 -1.92
C LYS A 41 -8.66 -19.88 -3.00
N MET A 42 -9.10 -20.18 -4.23
CA MET A 42 -9.22 -19.16 -5.26
C MET A 42 -10.38 -18.21 -4.91
N PRO A 43 -10.28 -16.91 -5.27
CA PRO A 43 -9.16 -16.25 -5.96
C PRO A 43 -8.03 -15.77 -5.02
N PHE A 44 -8.18 -15.96 -3.70
CA PHE A 44 -7.28 -15.43 -2.68
C PHE A 44 -5.84 -15.96 -2.75
N LYS A 45 -5.61 -17.15 -3.33
CA LYS A 45 -4.27 -17.75 -3.50
C LYS A 45 -3.25 -16.79 -4.14
N LEU A 46 -3.71 -15.88 -5.00
CA LEU A 46 -2.84 -14.92 -5.70
C LEU A 46 -2.70 -13.58 -4.97
N VAL A 47 -3.34 -13.38 -3.81
CA VAL A 47 -3.39 -12.07 -3.15
C VAL A 47 -1.99 -11.54 -2.82
N GLY A 48 -1.06 -12.42 -2.43
CA GLY A 48 0.32 -12.02 -2.14
C GLY A 48 1.06 -11.51 -3.37
N ASP A 49 0.91 -12.20 -4.50
CA ASP A 49 1.52 -11.81 -5.77
C ASP A 49 0.89 -10.53 -6.34
N ILE A 50 -0.43 -10.38 -6.21
CA ILE A 50 -1.13 -9.15 -6.59
C ILE A 50 -0.64 -7.98 -5.74
N CYS A 51 -0.52 -8.14 -4.41
CA CYS A 51 0.02 -7.12 -3.51
C CYS A 51 1.44 -6.70 -3.90
N ARG A 52 2.35 -7.66 -4.16
CA ARG A 52 3.73 -7.37 -4.59
C ARG A 52 3.78 -6.60 -5.91
N ARG A 53 3.04 -7.04 -6.94
CA ARG A 53 2.99 -6.36 -8.24
C ARG A 53 2.43 -4.95 -8.13
N GLN A 54 1.35 -4.77 -7.36
CA GLN A 54 0.76 -3.46 -7.17
C GLN A 54 1.69 -2.51 -6.40
N HIS A 55 2.39 -3.01 -5.39
CA HIS A 55 3.41 -2.24 -4.67
C HIS A 55 4.55 -1.80 -5.60
N GLN A 56 5.08 -2.70 -6.44
CA GLN A 56 6.12 -2.35 -7.43
C GLN A 56 5.66 -1.26 -8.40
N ARG A 57 4.40 -1.33 -8.84
CA ARG A 57 3.83 -0.29 -9.68
C ARG A 57 3.73 1.04 -8.93
N HIS A 58 3.25 1.04 -7.70
CA HIS A 58 3.19 2.26 -6.90
C HIS A 58 4.58 2.87 -6.68
N ILE A 59 5.61 2.06 -6.46
CA ILE A 59 7.01 2.53 -6.42
C ILE A 59 7.37 3.24 -7.74
N ALA A 60 7.02 2.67 -8.89
CA ALA A 60 7.29 3.29 -10.19
C ALA A 60 6.50 4.60 -10.42
N GLU A 61 5.29 4.72 -9.85
CA GLU A 61 4.43 5.90 -10.01
C GLU A 61 4.79 7.05 -9.07
N VAL A 62 5.09 6.76 -7.79
CA VAL A 62 5.27 7.80 -6.76
C VAL A 62 6.64 7.81 -6.10
N GLY A 63 7.50 6.82 -6.37
CA GLY A 63 8.83 6.68 -5.77
C GLY A 63 8.86 5.74 -4.55
N GLU A 64 10.01 5.14 -4.32
CA GLU A 64 10.22 4.14 -3.25
C GLU A 64 9.97 4.72 -1.85
N ASP A 65 10.48 5.93 -1.58
CA ASP A 65 10.31 6.60 -0.28
C ASP A 65 8.85 6.95 0.06
N HIS A 66 7.97 6.91 -0.94
CA HIS A 66 6.56 7.22 -0.83
C HIS A 66 5.67 5.97 -0.79
N CYS A 67 6.25 4.78 -0.85
CA CYS A 67 5.54 3.50 -0.77
C CYS A 67 6.03 2.66 0.40
N HIS A 68 5.13 1.84 0.95
CA HIS A 68 5.53 0.82 1.90
C HIS A 68 4.60 -0.40 1.81
N LEU A 69 5.18 -1.59 1.80
CA LEU A 69 4.44 -2.86 1.91
C LEU A 69 4.92 -3.62 3.16
N GLN A 70 4.02 -3.79 4.12
CA GLN A 70 4.31 -4.50 5.37
C GLN A 70 3.62 -5.86 5.45
N TRP A 71 4.40 -6.89 5.74
CA TRP A 71 3.88 -8.24 6.03
C TRP A 71 3.76 -8.45 7.54
N HIS A 72 2.56 -8.77 8.02
CA HIS A 72 2.29 -9.05 9.43
C HIS A 72 2.13 -10.55 9.67
N GLU A 73 2.47 -11.00 10.87
CA GLU A 73 2.18 -12.38 11.28
C GLU A 73 0.66 -12.63 11.32
N GLY A 74 0.28 -13.89 11.11
CA GLY A 74 -1.12 -14.30 11.10
C GLY A 74 -1.83 -14.11 9.76
N ASP A 75 -3.16 -14.14 9.82
CA ASP A 75 -4.06 -14.10 8.68
C ASP A 75 -4.72 -12.72 8.50
N HIS A 76 -5.86 -12.69 7.82
CA HIS A 76 -6.65 -11.48 7.56
C HIS A 76 -7.18 -10.82 8.83
N PHE A 77 -7.50 -11.62 9.86
CA PHE A 77 -8.18 -11.18 11.07
C PHE A 77 -7.23 -11.02 12.26
N THR A 78 -6.03 -11.59 12.17
CA THR A 78 -5.01 -11.45 13.22
C THR A 78 -4.55 -9.98 13.32
N ASP A 79 -4.73 -9.39 14.50
CA ASP A 79 -4.29 -8.03 14.86
C ASP A 79 -4.71 -6.95 13.86
N SER A 80 -5.93 -7.06 13.32
CA SER A 80 -6.47 -6.13 12.32
C SER A 80 -6.37 -4.66 12.78
N GLU A 81 -6.60 -4.40 14.06
CA GLU A 81 -6.60 -3.04 14.58
C GLU A 81 -5.18 -2.48 14.75
N LEU A 82 -4.23 -3.30 15.18
CA LEU A 82 -2.82 -2.92 15.21
C LEU A 82 -2.29 -2.65 13.80
N ARG A 83 -2.70 -3.47 12.82
CA ARG A 83 -2.30 -3.32 11.41
C ARG A 83 -2.80 -1.98 10.84
N LYS A 84 -4.06 -1.63 11.09
CA LYS A 84 -4.63 -0.33 10.71
C LYS A 84 -3.94 0.82 11.43
N ALA A 85 -3.69 0.69 12.74
CA ALA A 85 -3.00 1.71 13.53
C ALA A 85 -1.59 2.00 12.97
N LYS A 86 -0.82 0.97 12.62
CA LYS A 86 0.49 1.13 11.96
C LYS A 86 0.38 1.86 10.61
N GLY A 87 -0.62 1.53 9.80
CA GLY A 87 -0.90 2.22 8.55
C GLY A 87 -1.22 3.71 8.75
N PHE A 88 -2.03 4.04 9.76
CA PHE A 88 -2.33 5.44 10.11
C PHE A 88 -1.10 6.20 10.58
N VAL A 89 -0.31 5.61 11.49
CA VAL A 89 0.94 6.21 11.98
C VAL A 89 1.87 6.51 10.81
N TRP A 90 2.09 5.55 9.91
CA TRP A 90 2.92 5.76 8.73
C TRP A 90 2.41 6.90 7.85
N CYS A 91 1.09 6.96 7.60
CA CYS A 91 0.49 8.04 6.81
C CYS A 91 0.74 9.41 7.45
N ILE A 92 0.46 9.54 8.75
CA ILE A 92 0.66 10.79 9.50
C ILE A 92 2.13 11.20 9.47
N THR A 93 3.04 10.27 9.75
CA THR A 93 4.48 10.55 9.71
C THR A 93 4.93 11.06 8.34
N LYS A 94 4.48 10.43 7.25
CA LYS A 94 4.86 10.84 5.89
C LYS A 94 4.23 12.15 5.46
N THR A 95 3.05 12.50 5.96
CA THR A 95 2.39 13.77 5.62
C THR A 95 2.84 14.95 6.47
N THR A 96 3.24 14.72 7.72
CA THR A 96 3.57 15.80 8.67
C THR A 96 5.04 16.20 8.61
N PHE A 97 5.96 15.26 8.36
CA PHE A 97 7.41 15.54 8.40
C PHE A 97 8.04 15.77 7.01
N HIS A 98 7.23 16.06 5.98
CA HIS A 98 7.72 16.26 4.61
C HIS A 98 7.37 17.63 4.01
N THR A 99 6.94 18.58 4.84
CA THR A 99 7.01 20.01 4.53
C THR A 99 8.33 20.51 5.11
N ASP A 100 9.37 20.69 4.30
CA ASP A 100 10.50 21.63 4.50
C ASP A 100 11.71 21.38 3.59
N SER A 101 11.50 20.88 2.36
CA SER A 101 12.57 20.93 1.36
C SER A 101 12.00 20.99 -0.04
N THR A 102 11.65 22.20 -0.49
CA THR A 102 11.73 22.71 -1.88
C THR A 102 10.95 24.03 -2.02
N ASP A 103 11.46 25.12 -1.43
CA ASP A 103 11.19 26.46 -1.96
C ASP A 103 12.41 27.39 -1.76
N SER A 104 13.54 26.95 -2.30
CA SER A 104 14.72 27.79 -2.50
C SER A 104 15.11 27.71 -3.96
N THR A 105 14.37 28.38 -4.84
CA THR A 105 14.87 29.07 -6.05
C THR A 105 13.71 29.58 -6.92
N ARG A 106 13.09 30.69 -6.51
CA ARG A 106 12.46 31.61 -7.47
C ARG A 106 12.55 33.06 -6.99
N LYS A 107 13.78 33.58 -6.98
CA LYS A 107 14.06 35.00 -7.15
C LYS A 107 15.24 35.14 -8.11
N MET A 108 14.91 35.40 -9.37
CA MET A 108 15.67 36.25 -10.28
C MET A 108 14.69 37.24 -10.87
#